data_AF-A0A8T0JAD2-F1
#
_entry.id   AF-A0A8T0JAD2-F1
#
_cell.length_a   1.000
_cell.length_b   1.000
_cell.length_c   1.000
_cell.angle_alpha   90.00
_cell.angle_beta   90.00
_cell.angle_gamma   90.00
#
_symmetry.space_group_name_H-M   'P 1'
#
loop_
_entity.id
_entity.type
_entity.pdbx_description
1 polymer ?
#
loop_
_entity_poly.entity_id
_entity_poly.type
_entity_poly.pdbx_seq_one_letter_code
_entity_poly.pdbx_strand_id
1 'polypeptide(L)'
;MSGQLENRTLTAEWLRQNHELYTAATNHSFIKSIRDGTIDVNNFKHWMEQDYHFVRELVRFVASVLQKVPRNAPEHDLDVILGGLTALESEITWFRKEANFWQIFLERVTLLQPNKDYCEFLKELEREDTPYAAAVTAFWLIELVYCASFMSCLEEDAKTPYELVSTVKRWGSPEFHQYTLSLKKLADKALENASDAEQKQAQKIFVRILELELKFWDMAGFVLG
;
A
#
# COMPACT_ATOMS: atom_id res chain seq x y z
N MET A 1 15.90 9.23 -24.68
CA MET A 1 15.57 10.51 -24.01
C MET A 1 14.43 10.39 -22.98
N SER A 2 13.84 9.19 -22.78
CA SER A 2 12.77 8.95 -21.80
C SER A 2 13.27 8.85 -20.34
N GLY A 3 14.48 8.32 -20.10
CA GLY A 3 15.01 8.12 -18.74
C GLY A 3 15.54 9.36 -18.00
N GLN A 4 15.61 10.54 -18.64
CA GLN A 4 16.04 11.78 -17.97
C GLN A 4 14.90 12.62 -17.39
N LEU A 5 13.65 12.40 -17.83
CA LEU A 5 12.46 13.08 -17.32
C LEU A 5 11.87 12.39 -16.08
N GLU A 6 12.01 11.06 -15.95
CA GLU A 6 11.56 10.31 -14.77
C GLU A 6 12.26 10.76 -13.48
N ASN A 7 13.48 11.29 -13.57
CA ASN A 7 14.30 11.77 -12.45
C ASN A 7 13.93 13.18 -11.92
N ARG A 8 12.84 13.80 -12.36
CA ARG A 8 12.44 15.16 -11.93
C ARG A 8 11.01 15.29 -11.41
N THR A 9 10.36 14.19 -11.07
CA THR A 9 9.01 14.20 -10.48
C THR A 9 9.05 14.39 -8.97
N LEU A 10 8.03 15.02 -8.38
CA LEU A 10 7.94 15.24 -6.93
C LEU A 10 7.92 13.92 -6.16
N THR A 11 7.22 12.91 -6.67
CA THR A 11 7.19 11.57 -6.07
C THR A 11 8.57 10.91 -6.02
N ALA A 12 9.36 11.00 -7.10
CA ALA A 12 10.73 10.47 -7.14
C ALA A 12 11.65 11.23 -6.18
N GLU A 13 11.51 12.55 -6.12
CA GLU A 13 12.26 13.39 -5.19
C GLU A 13 11.92 13.07 -3.72
N TRP A 14 10.65 12.86 -3.38
CA TRP A 14 10.25 12.49 -2.02
C TRP A 14 10.71 11.09 -1.62
N LEU A 15 10.68 10.12 -2.53
CA LEU A 15 11.30 8.80 -2.30
C LEU A 15 12.80 8.93 -2.02
N ARG A 16 13.51 9.77 -2.78
CA ARG A 16 14.94 10.02 -2.59
C ARG A 16 15.23 10.72 -1.26
N GLN A 17 14.45 11.73 -0.89
CA GLN A 17 14.60 12.48 0.37
C GLN A 17 14.31 11.62 1.61
N ASN A 18 13.38 10.67 1.49
CA ASN A 18 12.96 9.78 2.58
C ASN A 18 13.48 8.34 2.38
N HIS A 19 14.62 8.18 1.70
CA HIS A 19 15.12 6.87 1.29
C HIS A 19 15.26 5.89 2.46
N GLU A 20 15.81 6.32 3.59
CA GLU A 20 15.99 5.47 4.78
C GLU A 20 14.65 4.96 5.30
N LEU A 21 13.66 5.85 5.43
CA LEU A 21 12.33 5.52 5.92
C LEU A 21 11.58 4.61 4.93
N TYR A 22 11.67 4.89 3.63
CA TYR A 22 11.10 4.05 2.57
C TYR A 22 11.73 2.66 2.53
N THR A 23 13.06 2.56 2.66
CA THR A 23 13.76 1.28 2.73
C THR A 23 13.38 0.50 3.98
N ALA A 24 13.21 1.16 5.12
CA ALA A 24 12.74 0.50 6.34
C ALA A 24 11.31 -0.04 6.15
N ALA A 25 10.41 0.74 5.52
CA ALA A 25 9.03 0.34 5.25
C ALA A 25 8.89 -0.80 4.23
N THR A 26 9.84 -0.95 3.30
CA THR A 26 9.78 -1.97 2.23
C THR A 26 10.67 -3.18 2.47
N ASN A 27 11.69 -3.08 3.32
CA ASN A 27 12.60 -4.18 3.65
C ASN A 27 12.54 -4.54 5.15
N HIS A 28 11.35 -4.47 5.74
CA HIS A 28 11.11 -4.75 7.15
C HIS A 28 11.49 -6.19 7.54
N SER A 29 11.80 -6.43 8.82
CA SER A 29 12.18 -7.75 9.33
C SER A 29 11.10 -8.81 9.08
N PHE A 30 9.82 -8.43 9.18
CA PHE A 30 8.69 -9.28 8.81
C PHE A 30 8.79 -9.76 7.36
N ILE A 31 8.97 -8.84 6.41
CA ILE A 31 9.11 -9.15 4.97
C ILE A 31 10.36 -10.00 4.71
N LYS A 32 11.49 -9.65 5.33
CA LYS A 32 12.72 -10.45 5.22
C LYS A 32 12.53 -11.88 5.72
N SER A 33 11.78 -12.07 6.80
CA SER A 33 11.50 -13.42 7.31
C SER A 33 10.66 -14.26 6.34
N ILE A 34 9.77 -13.62 5.56
CA ILE A 34 9.04 -14.29 4.47
C ILE A 34 10.03 -14.67 3.37
N ARG A 35 10.83 -13.71 2.89
CA ARG A 35 11.84 -13.92 1.83
C ARG A 35 12.82 -15.04 2.20
N ASP A 36 13.30 -15.07 3.44
CA ASP A 36 14.34 -15.98 3.90
C ASP A 36 13.78 -17.35 4.33
N GLY A 37 12.45 -17.51 4.34
CA GLY A 37 11.78 -18.76 4.73
C GLY A 37 11.81 -19.04 6.24
N THR A 38 12.00 -18.01 7.06
CA THR A 38 12.13 -18.13 8.53
C THR A 38 10.92 -17.55 9.28
N ILE A 39 9.90 -17.07 8.57
CA ILE A 39 8.68 -16.51 9.14
C ILE A 39 7.97 -17.53 10.04
N ASP A 40 7.59 -17.11 11.25
CA ASP A 40 6.67 -17.87 12.10
C ASP A 40 5.26 -17.80 11.52
N VAL A 41 4.61 -18.95 11.36
CA VAL A 41 3.25 -19.02 10.82
C VAL A 41 2.25 -18.19 11.62
N ASN A 42 2.43 -18.05 12.94
CA ASN A 42 1.58 -17.23 13.78
C ASN A 42 1.74 -15.73 13.47
N ASN A 43 2.97 -15.28 13.20
CA ASN A 43 3.22 -13.90 12.75
C ASN A 43 2.53 -13.64 11.40
N PHE A 44 2.61 -14.60 10.47
CA PHE A 44 1.90 -14.50 9.20
C PHE A 44 0.38 -14.43 9.36
N LYS A 45 -0.20 -15.32 10.18
CA LYS A 45 -1.64 -15.29 10.49
C LYS A 45 -2.06 -13.98 11.15
N HIS A 46 -1.24 -13.47 12.06
CA HIS A 46 -1.51 -12.22 12.76
C HIS A 46 -1.52 -11.03 11.81
N TRP A 47 -0.58 -10.97 10.86
CA TRP A 47 -0.63 -9.99 9.77
C TRP A 47 -1.92 -10.13 8.95
N MET A 48 -2.31 -11.33 8.51
CA MET A 48 -3.54 -11.53 7.73
C MET A 48 -4.80 -11.09 8.48
N GLU A 49 -4.88 -11.36 9.78
CA GLU A 49 -5.97 -10.91 10.64
C GLU A 49 -6.13 -9.40 10.61
N GLN A 50 -5.04 -8.66 10.75
CA GLN A 50 -5.05 -7.21 10.77
C GLN A 50 -5.28 -6.63 9.36
N ASP A 51 -4.57 -7.15 8.36
CA ASP A 51 -4.56 -6.62 7.00
C ASP A 51 -5.90 -6.76 6.29
N TYR A 52 -6.65 -7.83 6.58
CA TYR A 52 -8.03 -7.96 6.13
C TYR A 52 -8.90 -6.76 6.51
N HIS A 53 -8.77 -6.25 7.74
CA HIS A 53 -9.56 -5.10 8.18
C HIS A 53 -9.02 -3.78 7.65
N PHE A 54 -7.71 -3.67 7.47
CA PHE A 54 -7.10 -2.52 6.80
C PHE A 54 -7.63 -2.37 5.37
N VAL A 55 -7.62 -3.45 4.59
CA VAL A 55 -8.10 -3.47 3.19
C VAL A 55 -9.57 -3.04 3.08
N ARG A 56 -10.40 -3.35 4.07
CA ARG A 56 -11.80 -2.90 4.09
C ARG A 56 -11.95 -1.39 4.23
N GLU A 57 -11.07 -0.75 5.00
CA GLU A 57 -11.03 0.71 5.11
C GLU A 57 -10.33 1.32 3.89
N LEU A 58 -9.32 0.64 3.32
CA LEU A 58 -8.69 1.02 2.06
C LEU A 58 -9.71 1.12 0.91
N VAL A 59 -10.67 0.18 0.82
CA VAL A 59 -11.77 0.27 -0.17
C VAL A 59 -12.56 1.57 -0.05
N ARG A 60 -12.86 2.04 1.17
CA ARG A 60 -13.60 3.29 1.38
C ARG A 60 -12.77 4.49 0.98
N PHE A 61 -11.51 4.48 1.39
CA PHE A 61 -10.56 5.51 1.01
C PHE A 61 -10.41 5.62 -0.52
N VAL A 62 -10.18 4.51 -1.23
CA VAL A 62 -10.03 4.51 -2.70
C VAL A 62 -11.33 4.92 -3.39
N ALA A 63 -12.50 4.55 -2.86
CA ALA A 63 -13.77 5.06 -3.36
C ALA A 63 -13.87 6.59 -3.21
N SER A 64 -13.34 7.15 -2.12
CA SER A 64 -13.26 8.60 -1.94
C SER A 64 -12.26 9.26 -2.90
N VAL A 65 -11.16 8.59 -3.25
CA VAL A 65 -10.19 9.06 -4.26
C VAL A 65 -10.89 9.15 -5.62
N LEU A 66 -11.68 8.13 -5.98
CA LEU A 66 -12.45 8.12 -7.22
C LEU A 66 -13.43 9.31 -7.30
N GLN A 67 -14.10 9.67 -6.20
CA GLN A 67 -14.98 10.84 -6.15
C GLN A 67 -14.23 12.17 -6.29
N LYS A 68 -12.97 12.22 -5.86
CA LYS A 68 -12.11 13.42 -5.94
C LYS A 68 -11.46 13.62 -7.32
N VAL A 69 -11.57 12.65 -8.24
CA VAL A 69 -11.03 12.79 -9.60
C VAL A 69 -11.68 14.00 -10.28
N PRO A 70 -10.90 14.96 -10.83
CA PRO A 70 -11.44 16.13 -11.50
C PRO A 70 -12.40 15.75 -12.63
N ARG A 71 -13.53 16.45 -12.76
CA ARG A 71 -14.56 16.16 -13.78
C ARG A 71 -14.06 16.31 -15.22
N ASN A 72 -12.99 17.07 -15.43
CA ASN A 72 -12.33 17.27 -16.71
C ASN A 72 -11.12 16.33 -16.90
N ALA A 73 -10.87 15.40 -15.98
CA ALA A 73 -9.81 14.41 -16.15
C ALA A 73 -10.12 13.47 -17.33
N PRO A 74 -9.10 12.99 -18.05
CA PRO A 74 -9.26 11.93 -19.05
C PRO A 74 -9.91 10.69 -18.44
N GLU A 75 -10.72 9.98 -19.24
CA GLU A 75 -11.40 8.73 -18.84
C GLU A 75 -10.41 7.69 -18.30
N HIS A 76 -9.25 7.58 -18.93
CA HIS A 76 -8.17 6.71 -18.48
C HIS A 76 -7.72 6.98 -17.03
N ASP A 77 -7.74 8.22 -16.55
CA ASP A 77 -7.36 8.52 -15.16
C ASP A 77 -8.39 7.94 -14.18
N LEU A 78 -9.68 7.94 -14.55
CA LEU A 78 -10.74 7.30 -13.79
C LEU A 78 -10.58 5.77 -13.81
N ASP A 79 -10.26 5.21 -14.99
CA ASP A 79 -10.09 3.76 -15.17
C ASP A 79 -9.00 3.17 -14.27
N VAL A 80 -7.90 3.90 -14.06
CA VAL A 80 -6.81 3.46 -13.17
C VAL A 80 -7.30 3.35 -11.71
N ILE A 81 -8.09 4.31 -11.22
CA ILE A 81 -8.63 4.26 -9.85
C ILE A 81 -9.72 3.19 -9.73
N LEU A 82 -10.58 3.07 -10.75
CA LEU A 82 -11.61 2.03 -10.82
C LEU A 82 -11.00 0.61 -10.86
N GLY A 83 -9.88 0.45 -11.56
CA GLY A 83 -9.10 -0.79 -11.59
C GLY A 83 -8.63 -1.21 -10.20
N GLY A 84 -8.22 -0.25 -9.37
CA GLY A 84 -7.85 -0.50 -7.97
C GLY A 84 -9.02 -1.02 -7.13
N LEU A 85 -10.18 -0.37 -7.22
CA LEU A 85 -11.40 -0.85 -6.53
C LEU A 85 -11.79 -2.28 -6.96
N THR A 86 -11.66 -2.58 -8.26
CA THR A 86 -11.92 -3.92 -8.79
C THR A 86 -10.92 -4.94 -8.24
N ALA A 87 -9.64 -4.57 -8.16
CA ALA A 87 -8.60 -5.41 -7.56
C ALA A 87 -8.85 -5.67 -6.06
N LEU A 88 -9.32 -4.66 -5.32
CA LEU A 88 -9.64 -4.77 -3.90
C LEU A 88 -10.84 -5.69 -3.63
N GLU A 89 -11.82 -5.78 -4.54
CA GLU A 89 -12.89 -6.79 -4.43
C GLU A 89 -12.31 -8.22 -4.50
N SER A 90 -11.46 -8.47 -5.50
CA SER A 90 -10.73 -9.73 -5.64
C SER A 90 -9.85 -10.01 -4.41
N GLU A 91 -9.33 -8.97 -3.77
CA GLU A 91 -8.49 -9.06 -2.57
C GLU A 91 -9.27 -9.48 -1.34
N ILE A 92 -10.41 -8.86 -1.09
CA ILE A 92 -11.32 -9.27 -0.01
C ILE A 92 -11.75 -10.73 -0.22
N THR A 93 -12.04 -11.13 -1.45
CA THR A 93 -12.39 -12.51 -1.79
C THR A 93 -11.23 -13.47 -1.52
N TRP A 94 -10.00 -13.06 -1.81
CA TRP A 94 -8.80 -13.85 -1.52
C TRP A 94 -8.53 -13.96 -0.02
N PHE A 95 -8.59 -12.87 0.75
CA PHE A 95 -8.43 -12.90 2.20
C PHE A 95 -9.40 -13.87 2.87
N ARG A 96 -10.66 -13.90 2.42
CA ARG A 96 -11.65 -14.88 2.94
C ARG A 96 -11.26 -16.32 2.65
N LYS A 97 -10.67 -16.61 1.48
CA LYS A 97 -10.17 -17.95 1.12
C LYS A 97 -8.97 -18.34 1.96
N GLU A 98 -8.01 -17.44 2.10
CA GLU A 98 -6.82 -17.66 2.93
C GLU A 98 -7.19 -17.82 4.39
N ALA A 99 -8.08 -16.99 4.94
CA ALA A 99 -8.54 -17.12 6.32
C ALA A 99 -9.14 -18.52 6.59
N ASN A 100 -9.91 -19.07 5.64
CA ASN A 100 -10.40 -20.44 5.74
C ASN A 100 -9.26 -21.48 5.71
N PHE A 101 -8.29 -21.33 4.82
CA PHE A 101 -7.13 -22.23 4.75
C PHE A 101 -6.31 -22.21 6.05
N TRP A 102 -6.08 -21.01 6.59
CA TRP A 102 -5.29 -20.77 7.79
C TRP A 102 -6.06 -20.90 9.11
N GLN A 103 -7.36 -21.20 9.05
CA GLN A 103 -8.25 -21.32 10.21
C GLN A 103 -8.32 -20.03 11.06
N ILE A 104 -8.37 -18.87 10.39
CA ILE A 104 -8.53 -17.55 10.98
C ILE A 104 -10.02 -17.16 10.99
N PHE A 105 -10.50 -16.66 12.13
CA PHE A 105 -11.87 -16.17 12.28
C PHE A 105 -11.89 -14.63 12.18
N LEU A 106 -12.04 -14.12 10.96
CA LEU A 106 -11.91 -12.68 10.65
C LEU A 106 -12.87 -11.80 11.46
N GLU A 107 -14.04 -12.30 11.87
CA GLU A 107 -15.04 -11.58 12.66
C GLU A 107 -14.66 -11.42 14.14
N ARG A 108 -13.66 -12.16 14.62
CA ARG A 108 -13.24 -12.18 16.04
C ARG A 108 -11.91 -11.47 16.28
N VAL A 109 -11.32 -10.88 15.24
CA VAL A 109 -10.04 -10.18 15.33
C VAL A 109 -10.19 -8.91 16.16
N THR A 110 -9.33 -8.76 17.16
CA THR A 110 -9.15 -7.49 17.87
C THR A 110 -8.12 -6.65 17.13
N LEU A 111 -8.51 -5.48 16.64
CA LEU A 111 -7.58 -4.59 15.95
C LEU A 111 -6.54 -4.03 16.93
N LEU A 112 -5.27 -4.12 16.53
CA LEU A 112 -4.16 -3.52 17.26
C LEU A 112 -4.08 -2.03 16.99
N GLN A 113 -3.37 -1.31 17.87
CA GLN A 113 -3.28 0.14 17.78
C GLN A 113 -2.67 0.63 16.45
N PRO A 114 -1.58 0.02 15.90
CA PRO A 114 -1.07 0.44 14.60
C PRO A 114 -2.09 0.35 13.47
N ASN A 115 -2.90 -0.71 13.44
CA ASN A 115 -3.98 -0.88 12.47
C ASN A 115 -5.07 0.20 12.64
N LYS A 116 -5.51 0.45 13.90
CA LYS A 116 -6.49 1.49 14.22
C LYS A 116 -6.01 2.87 13.79
N ASP A 117 -4.78 3.23 14.14
CA ASP A 117 -4.15 4.50 13.78
C ASP A 117 -4.13 4.69 12.26
N TYR A 118 -3.81 3.62 11.51
CA TYR A 118 -3.80 3.67 10.05
C TYR A 118 -5.22 3.82 9.49
N CYS A 119 -6.18 3.04 9.97
CA CYS A 119 -7.58 3.15 9.53
C CYS A 119 -8.20 4.53 9.85
N GLU A 120 -7.85 5.12 11.00
CA GLU A 120 -8.25 6.49 11.34
C GLU A 120 -7.62 7.50 10.38
N PHE A 121 -6.34 7.34 10.06
CA PHE A 121 -5.67 8.19 9.07
C PHE A 121 -6.30 8.08 7.68
N LEU A 122 -6.68 6.89 7.21
CA LEU A 122 -7.40 6.71 5.94
C LEU A 122 -8.73 7.50 5.94
N LYS A 123 -9.48 7.44 7.04
CA LYS A 123 -10.74 8.21 7.20
C LYS A 123 -10.50 9.72 7.20
N GLU A 124 -9.39 10.20 7.74
CA GLU A 124 -9.02 11.62 7.64
C GLU A 124 -8.79 12.03 6.18
N LEU A 125 -8.16 11.18 5.38
CA LEU A 125 -7.93 11.46 3.95
C LEU A 125 -9.21 11.41 3.10
N GLU A 126 -10.29 10.80 3.59
CA GLU A 126 -11.59 10.77 2.91
C GLU A 126 -12.29 12.14 2.89
N ARG A 127 -11.93 13.03 3.82
CA ARG A 127 -12.58 14.34 3.99
C ARG A 127 -12.53 15.19 2.72
N GLU A 128 -13.55 16.05 2.54
CA GLU A 128 -13.67 16.94 1.38
C GLU A 128 -12.53 17.94 1.26
N ASP A 129 -11.92 18.33 2.39
CA ASP A 129 -10.78 19.25 2.45
C ASP A 129 -9.44 18.59 2.08
N THR A 130 -9.41 17.27 1.84
CA THR A 130 -8.22 16.59 1.31
C THR A 130 -8.13 16.77 -0.20
N PRO A 131 -7.08 17.44 -0.73
CA PRO A 131 -6.92 17.66 -2.16
C PRO A 131 -6.77 16.34 -2.94
N TYR A 132 -7.25 16.30 -4.17
CA TYR A 132 -7.08 15.13 -5.04
C TYR A 132 -5.61 14.69 -5.16
N ALA A 133 -4.70 15.65 -5.33
CA ALA A 133 -3.27 15.37 -5.43
C ALA A 133 -2.71 14.67 -4.18
N ALA A 134 -3.17 15.05 -2.99
CA ALA A 134 -2.78 14.38 -1.75
C ALA A 134 -3.38 12.97 -1.64
N ALA A 135 -4.66 12.82 -1.98
CA ALA A 135 -5.37 11.55 -1.90
C ALA A 135 -4.81 10.51 -2.89
N VAL A 136 -4.57 10.88 -4.15
CA VAL A 136 -4.00 9.95 -5.13
C VAL A 136 -2.52 9.64 -4.85
N THR A 137 -1.76 10.58 -4.27
CA THR A 137 -0.39 10.32 -3.80
C THR A 137 -0.38 9.30 -2.67
N ALA A 138 -1.31 9.44 -1.71
CA ALA A 138 -1.47 8.47 -0.63
C ALA A 138 -1.79 7.08 -1.16
N PHE A 139 -2.76 6.99 -2.08
CA PHE A 139 -3.13 5.72 -2.69
C PHE A 139 -1.96 5.06 -3.43
N TRP A 140 -1.25 5.82 -4.27
CA TRP A 140 -0.05 5.34 -4.95
C TRP A 140 0.99 4.78 -3.97
N LEU A 141 1.28 5.50 -2.88
CA LEU A 141 2.35 5.14 -1.97
C LEU A 141 2.04 3.85 -1.19
N ILE A 142 0.79 3.68 -0.73
CA ILE A 142 0.33 2.46 -0.05
C ILE A 142 0.56 1.24 -0.95
N GLU A 143 0.09 1.31 -2.20
CA GLU A 143 0.23 0.22 -3.16
C GLU A 143 1.71 -0.04 -3.52
N LEU A 144 2.51 1.02 -3.64
CA LEU A 144 3.95 0.91 -3.91
C LEU A 144 4.70 0.20 -2.78
N VAL A 145 4.40 0.53 -1.51
CA VAL A 145 5.07 -0.09 -0.35
C VAL A 145 4.81 -1.60 -0.33
N TYR A 146 3.55 -2.03 -0.53
CA TYR A 146 3.23 -3.45 -0.64
C TYR A 146 3.92 -4.11 -1.83
N CYS A 147 3.89 -3.46 -3.00
CA CYS A 147 4.56 -3.98 -4.20
C CYS A 147 6.05 -4.20 -3.96
N ALA A 148 6.75 -3.16 -3.52
CA ALA A 148 8.19 -3.21 -3.28
C ALA A 148 8.57 -4.23 -2.20
N SER A 149 7.76 -4.36 -1.16
CA SER A 149 7.96 -5.34 -0.08
C SER A 149 7.94 -6.77 -0.61
N PHE A 150 6.89 -7.14 -1.34
CA PHE A 150 6.69 -8.51 -1.79
C PHE A 150 7.48 -8.89 -3.04
N MET A 151 7.89 -7.93 -3.88
CA MET A 151 8.74 -8.21 -5.05
C MET A 151 10.03 -8.93 -4.67
N SER A 152 10.68 -8.54 -3.56
CA SER A 152 11.91 -9.17 -3.07
C SER A 152 11.73 -10.66 -2.71
N CYS A 153 10.51 -11.06 -2.38
CA CYS A 153 10.16 -12.44 -2.01
C CYS A 153 9.93 -13.35 -3.25
N LEU A 154 10.03 -12.82 -4.47
CA LEU A 154 9.93 -13.56 -5.73
C LEU A 154 11.26 -13.64 -6.49
N GLU A 155 12.34 -13.11 -5.94
CA GLU A 155 13.68 -13.21 -6.52
C GLU A 155 14.15 -14.67 -6.59
N GLU A 156 15.05 -15.00 -7.52
CA GLU A 156 15.51 -16.37 -7.75
C GLU A 156 16.17 -17.02 -6.53
N ASP A 157 16.80 -16.22 -5.67
CA ASP A 157 17.44 -16.67 -4.43
C ASP A 157 16.53 -16.58 -3.19
N ALA A 158 15.28 -16.14 -3.35
CA ALA A 158 14.31 -16.12 -2.26
C ALA A 158 13.92 -17.55 -1.86
N LYS A 159 13.76 -17.76 -0.54
CA LYS A 159 13.36 -19.03 0.09
C LYS A 159 11.93 -18.97 0.61
N THR A 160 11.08 -18.17 -0.03
CA THR A 160 9.68 -17.98 0.33
C THR A 160 8.98 -19.34 0.49
N PRO A 161 8.36 -19.61 1.66
CA PRO A 161 7.66 -20.88 1.89
C PRO A 161 6.57 -21.11 0.84
N TYR A 162 6.41 -22.36 0.39
CA TYR A 162 5.49 -22.70 -0.70
C TYR A 162 4.05 -22.24 -0.43
N GLU A 163 3.60 -22.39 0.80
CA GLU A 163 2.31 -21.95 1.32
C GLU A 163 2.07 -20.43 1.23
N LEU A 164 3.13 -19.62 1.15
CA LEU A 164 3.05 -18.15 1.08
C LEU A 164 3.22 -17.63 -0.34
N VAL A 165 3.56 -18.48 -1.32
CA VAL A 165 3.79 -18.03 -2.71
C VAL A 165 2.54 -17.38 -3.31
N SER A 166 1.33 -17.86 -2.98
CA SER A 166 0.08 -17.23 -3.45
C SER A 166 -0.05 -15.78 -2.96
N THR A 167 0.22 -15.57 -1.67
CA THR A 167 0.28 -14.27 -0.99
C THR A 167 1.29 -13.36 -1.67
N VAL A 168 2.55 -13.80 -1.76
CA VAL A 168 3.63 -12.98 -2.32
C VAL A 168 3.35 -12.61 -3.78
N LYS A 169 2.81 -13.53 -4.59
CA LYS A 169 2.48 -13.24 -6.00
C LYS A 169 1.40 -12.18 -6.15
N ARG A 170 0.54 -11.97 -5.15
CA ARG A 170 -0.52 -10.95 -5.22
C ARG A 170 0.08 -9.55 -5.41
N TRP A 171 1.00 -9.17 -4.53
CA TRP A 171 1.60 -7.83 -4.53
C TRP A 171 3.00 -7.79 -5.19
N GLY A 172 3.73 -8.90 -5.24
CA GLY A 172 5.04 -8.97 -5.89
C GLY A 172 5.00 -9.14 -7.42
N SER A 173 3.80 -9.28 -8.02
CA SER A 173 3.67 -9.58 -9.45
C SER A 173 4.08 -8.41 -10.37
N PRO A 174 4.58 -8.70 -11.59
CA PRO A 174 4.82 -7.67 -12.60
C PRO A 174 3.57 -6.85 -12.94
N GLU A 175 2.39 -7.46 -12.94
CA GLU A 175 1.12 -6.81 -13.21
C GLU A 175 0.79 -5.76 -12.13
N PHE A 176 0.96 -6.11 -10.85
CA PHE A 176 0.77 -5.17 -9.76
C PHE A 176 1.83 -4.07 -9.78
N HIS A 177 3.09 -4.39 -10.08
CA HIS A 177 4.13 -3.38 -10.28
C HIS A 177 3.74 -2.38 -11.37
N GLN A 178 3.26 -2.86 -12.52
CA GLN A 178 2.79 -1.99 -13.60
C GLN A 178 1.60 -1.12 -13.17
N TYR A 179 0.72 -1.63 -12.31
CA TYR A 179 -0.36 -0.86 -11.71
C TYR A 179 0.15 0.28 -10.82
N THR A 180 1.13 0.01 -9.94
CA THR A 180 1.74 1.07 -9.11
C THR A 180 2.41 2.17 -9.94
N LEU A 181 2.99 1.82 -11.10
CA LEU A 181 3.55 2.80 -12.04
C LEU A 181 2.47 3.68 -12.68
N SER A 182 1.29 3.11 -12.96
CA SER A 182 0.14 3.88 -13.46
C SER A 182 -0.39 4.85 -12.40
N LEU A 183 -0.49 4.40 -11.14
CA LEU A 183 -0.84 5.27 -10.01
C LEU A 183 0.20 6.38 -9.79
N LYS A 184 1.50 6.07 -9.91
CA LYS A 184 2.57 7.06 -9.82
C LYS A 184 2.38 8.18 -10.84
N LYS A 185 2.09 7.83 -12.10
CA LYS A 185 1.84 8.82 -13.16
C LYS A 185 0.64 9.73 -12.84
N LEU A 186 -0.41 9.19 -12.24
CA LEU A 186 -1.54 10.01 -11.78
C LEU A 186 -1.15 10.95 -10.64
N ALA A 187 -0.39 10.44 -9.66
CA ALA A 187 0.11 11.26 -8.56
C ALA A 187 1.02 12.39 -9.05
N ASP A 188 1.97 12.10 -9.95
CA ASP A 188 2.85 13.10 -10.55
C ASP A 188 2.06 14.18 -11.28
N LYS A 189 1.12 13.79 -12.15
CA LYS A 189 0.25 14.72 -12.87
C LYS A 189 -0.59 15.57 -11.92
N ALA A 190 -1.14 14.98 -10.86
CA ALA A 190 -1.95 15.71 -9.91
C ALA A 190 -1.11 16.72 -9.10
N LEU A 191 0.11 16.33 -8.70
CA LEU A 191 1.04 17.19 -7.97
C LEU A 191 1.56 18.35 -8.82
N GLU A 192 1.84 18.13 -10.11
CA GLU A 192 2.25 19.19 -11.05
C GLU A 192 1.21 20.31 -11.17
N ASN A 193 -0.08 19.96 -11.07
CA ASN A 193 -1.20 20.91 -11.14
C ASN A 193 -1.64 21.44 -9.76
N ALA A 194 -1.08 20.91 -8.68
CA ALA A 194 -1.41 21.29 -7.32
C ALA A 194 -0.67 22.57 -6.91
N SER A 195 -1.31 23.38 -6.08
CA SER A 195 -0.67 24.52 -5.42
C SER A 195 0.43 24.09 -4.45
N ASP A 196 1.34 25.00 -4.11
CA ASP A 196 2.39 24.75 -3.11
C ASP A 196 1.84 24.28 -1.75
N ALA A 197 0.64 24.73 -1.38
CA ALA A 197 -0.01 24.31 -0.13
C ALA A 197 -0.46 22.85 -0.20
N GLU A 198 -1.07 22.45 -1.31
CA GLU A 198 -1.52 21.07 -1.56
C GLU A 198 -0.32 20.12 -1.71
N GLN A 199 0.75 20.53 -2.39
CA GLN A 199 1.98 19.75 -2.49
C GLN A 199 2.62 19.53 -1.11
N LYS A 200 2.68 20.56 -0.25
CA LYS A 200 3.16 20.43 1.14
C LYS A 200 2.29 19.50 1.97
N GLN A 201 0.97 19.53 1.77
CA GLN A 201 0.05 18.61 2.43
C GLN A 201 0.30 17.16 1.97
N ALA A 202 0.42 16.94 0.67
CA ALA A 202 0.74 15.63 0.09
C ALA A 202 2.09 15.09 0.59
N GLN A 203 3.12 15.94 0.72
CA GLN A 203 4.42 15.54 1.27
C GLN A 203 4.32 15.10 2.73
N LYS A 204 3.53 15.78 3.57
CA LYS A 204 3.30 15.35 4.96
C LYS A 204 2.61 14.00 5.03
N ILE A 205 1.59 13.80 4.18
CA ILE A 205 0.87 12.53 4.05
C ILE A 205 1.80 11.41 3.58
N PHE A 206 2.67 11.68 2.62
CA PHE A 206 3.69 10.75 2.13
C PHE A 206 4.56 10.23 3.28
N VAL A 207 5.14 11.12 4.09
CA VAL A 207 5.97 10.72 5.24
C VAL A 207 5.15 9.94 6.25
N ARG A 208 3.93 10.40 6.54
CA ARG A 208 3.04 9.75 7.50
C ARG A 208 2.67 8.32 7.11
N ILE A 209 2.46 8.05 5.82
CA ILE A 209 2.19 6.70 5.32
C ILE A 209 3.38 5.79 5.58
N LEU A 210 4.61 6.20 5.26
CA LEU A 210 5.78 5.37 5.51
C LEU A 210 5.96 5.04 7.01
N GLU A 211 5.67 5.99 7.90
CA GLU A 211 5.67 5.76 9.35
C GLU A 211 4.59 4.75 9.78
N LEU A 212 3.40 4.83 9.19
CA LEU A 212 2.29 3.93 9.50
C LEU A 212 2.56 2.51 8.97
N GLU A 213 3.09 2.39 7.76
CA GLU A 213 3.53 1.11 7.17
C GLU A 213 4.57 0.42 8.05
N LEU A 214 5.58 1.16 8.54
CA LEU A 214 6.54 0.61 9.48
C LEU A 214 5.89 0.04 10.75
N LYS A 215 5.02 0.81 11.40
CA LYS A 215 4.32 0.36 12.60
C LYS A 215 3.39 -0.84 12.31
N PHE A 216 2.84 -0.89 11.11
CA PHE A 216 2.03 -2.01 10.65
C PHE A 216 2.88 -3.28 10.53
N TRP A 217 4.08 -3.19 9.97
CA TRP A 217 5.00 -4.32 9.93
C TRP A 217 5.56 -4.70 11.30
N ASP A 218 5.79 -3.74 12.19
CA ASP A 218 6.21 -4.01 13.57
C ASP A 218 5.18 -4.89 14.29
N MET A 219 3.88 -4.57 14.18
CA MET A 219 2.84 -5.37 14.83
C MET A 219 2.77 -6.79 14.27
N ALA A 220 3.06 -6.97 12.98
CA ALA A 220 3.11 -8.27 12.32
C ALA A 220 4.35 -9.09 12.69
N GLY A 221 5.49 -8.42 12.92
CA GLY A 221 6.77 -9.08 13.24
C GLY A 221 6.98 -9.39 14.72
N PHE A 222 6.32 -8.66 15.62
CA PHE A 222 6.45 -8.83 17.07
C PHE A 222 5.17 -9.43 17.68
N VAL A 223 5.14 -10.75 17.86
CA VAL A 223 4.29 -11.33 18.90
C VAL A 223 5.05 -11.20 20.22
N LEU A 224 4.80 -10.11 20.95
CA LEU A 224 5.08 -10.05 22.38
C LEU A 224 4.01 -10.89 23.09
N GLY A 225 4.42 -12.05 23.62
CA GLY A 225 3.65 -12.84 24.59
C GLY A 225 3.30 -14.23 24.10
#